data_AF-X0SP61-F1
#
_entry.id   AF-X0SP61-F1
#
_cell.length_a   1.000
_cell.length_b   1.000
_cell.length_c   1.000
_cell.angle_alpha   90.00
_cell.angle_beta   90.00
_cell.angle_gamma   90.00
#
_symmetry.space_group_name_H-M   'P 1'
#
loop_
_entity.id
_entity.type
_entity.pdbx_description
1 polymer ?
#
loop_
_entity_poly.entity_id
_entity_poly.type
_entity_poly.pdbx_seq_one_letter_code
_entity_poly.pdbx_strand_id
1 'polypeptide(L)'
;MNENLALIYQSLPYLLKGCTITIGLVGGALGLGFVIGVPMAVGQVYGNKYLSGLISLYVWFFRGLPVLVLLFLFYFGLFSLLGLNLPAFTAAILVLGLRSAAYQSQIFRGSIQSLGEGQMLAARSLGMKKSEAILYIILPQALRISIPGWSNEYAILLKDSAITYA
;
A
#
# COMPACT_ATOMS: atom_id res chain seq x y z
N MET A 1 42.44 9.83 -14.02
CA MET A 1 41.19 9.29 -13.44
C MET A 1 40.55 8.45 -14.53
N ASN A 2 40.28 7.16 -14.31
CA ASN A 2 39.65 6.32 -15.34
C ASN A 2 38.37 7.01 -15.84
N GLU A 3 38.15 7.06 -17.16
CA GLU A 3 37.00 7.77 -17.77
C GLU A 3 35.66 7.37 -17.12
N ASN A 4 35.53 6.10 -16.74
CA ASN A 4 34.39 5.56 -15.99
C ASN A 4 34.19 6.20 -14.62
N LEU A 5 35.27 6.46 -13.87
CA LEU A 5 35.20 7.11 -12.55
C LEU A 5 34.82 8.59 -12.66
N ALA A 6 35.28 9.27 -13.72
CA ALA A 6 34.88 10.64 -14.00
C ALA A 6 33.38 10.73 -14.36
N LEU A 7 32.87 9.80 -15.17
CA LEU A 7 31.45 9.69 -15.50
C LEU A 7 30.57 9.45 -14.26
N ILE A 8 30.98 8.55 -13.36
CA ILE A 8 30.27 8.28 -12.11
C ILE A 8 30.22 9.55 -11.24
N TYR A 9 31.35 10.24 -11.09
CA TYR A 9 31.42 11.45 -10.29
C TYR A 9 30.54 12.58 -10.84
N GLN A 10 30.55 12.76 -12.16
CA GLN A 10 29.69 13.76 -12.83
C GLN A 10 28.21 13.41 -12.74
N SER A 11 27.85 12.13 -12.72
CA SER A 11 26.46 11.66 -12.62
C SER A 11 25.91 11.65 -11.19
N LEU A 12 26.79 11.72 -10.18
CA LEU A 12 26.41 11.59 -8.77
C LEU A 12 25.32 12.59 -8.33
N PRO A 13 25.37 13.90 -8.68
CA PRO A 13 24.31 14.83 -8.30
C PRO A 13 22.94 14.46 -8.90
N TYR A 14 22.92 13.93 -10.12
CA TYR A 14 21.69 13.48 -10.77
C TYR A 14 21.13 12.23 -10.09
N LEU A 15 21.98 11.26 -9.75
CA LEU A 15 21.58 10.04 -9.02
C LEU A 15 21.01 10.38 -7.64
N LEU A 16 21.64 11.30 -6.89
CA LEU A 16 21.15 11.74 -5.58
C LEU A 16 19.78 12.43 -5.68
N LYS A 17 19.55 13.21 -6.74
CA LYS A 17 18.22 13.78 -7.03
C LYS A 17 17.20 12.70 -7.36
N GLY A 18 17.59 11.65 -8.09
CA GLY A 18 16.75 10.47 -8.32
C GLY A 18 16.33 9.80 -7.01
N CYS A 19 17.25 9.65 -6.05
CA CYS A 19 16.94 9.06 -4.74
C CYS A 19 15.85 9.83 -3.98
N THR A 20 15.89 11.17 -3.98
CA THR A 20 14.86 11.96 -3.27
C THR A 20 13.49 11.83 -3.92
N ILE A 21 13.43 11.79 -5.24
CA ILE A 21 12.19 11.53 -6.00
C ILE A 21 11.65 10.13 -5.67
N THR A 22 12.49 9.10 -5.68
CA THR A 22 12.10 7.73 -5.33
C THR A 22 11.57 7.63 -3.90
N ILE A 23 12.24 8.26 -2.93
CA ILE A 23 11.78 8.28 -1.53
C ILE A 23 10.41 8.93 -1.43
N GLY A 24 10.19 10.07 -2.11
CA GLY A 24 8.90 10.74 -2.12
C GLY A 24 7.79 9.89 -2.73
N LEU A 25 8.07 9.22 -3.86
CA LEU A 25 7.13 8.34 -4.54
C LEU A 25 6.78 7.12 -3.69
N VAL A 26 7.79 6.42 -3.16
CA VAL A 26 7.59 5.22 -2.32
C VAL A 26 6.87 5.58 -1.03
N GLY A 27 7.27 6.68 -0.37
CA GLY A 27 6.62 7.16 0.84
C GLY A 27 5.15 7.54 0.60
N GLY A 28 4.86 8.25 -0.49
CA GLY A 28 3.50 8.61 -0.87
C GLY A 28 2.62 7.39 -1.17
N ALA A 29 3.14 6.44 -1.96
CA ALA A 29 2.43 5.23 -2.32
C ALA A 29 2.21 4.28 -1.11
N LEU A 30 3.23 4.09 -0.25
CA LEU A 30 3.08 3.33 1.00
C LEU A 30 2.07 3.98 1.94
N GLY A 31 2.13 5.31 2.10
CA GLY A 31 1.20 6.06 2.95
C GLY A 31 -0.24 5.94 2.48
N LEU A 32 -0.48 6.08 1.17
CA LEU A 32 -1.80 5.86 0.57
C LEU A 32 -2.25 4.41 0.77
N GLY A 33 -1.33 3.45 0.56
CA GLY A 33 -1.57 2.04 0.80
C GLY A 33 -1.94 1.71 2.25
N PHE A 34 -1.32 2.39 3.22
CA PHE A 34 -1.59 2.22 4.65
C PHE A 34 -2.97 2.77 5.02
N VAL A 35 -3.26 4.01 4.60
CA VAL A 35 -4.53 4.71 4.87
C VAL A 35 -5.73 3.95 4.32
N ILE A 36 -5.59 3.33 3.15
CA ILE A 36 -6.65 2.53 2.53
C ILE A 36 -6.64 1.08 3.03
N GLY A 37 -5.46 0.48 3.13
CA GLY A 37 -5.28 -0.94 3.46
C GLY A 37 -5.76 -1.31 4.86
N VAL A 38 -5.57 -0.44 5.85
CA VAL A 38 -6.02 -0.69 7.23
C VAL A 38 -7.56 -0.77 7.32
N PRO A 39 -8.34 0.23 6.85
CA PRO A 39 -9.80 0.11 6.77
C PRO A 39 -10.27 -1.10 5.98
N MET A 40 -9.62 -1.42 4.85
CA MET A 40 -9.98 -2.60 4.04
C MET A 40 -9.79 -3.91 4.81
N ALA A 41 -8.69 -4.06 5.54
CA ALA A 41 -8.43 -5.22 6.38
C ALA A 41 -9.50 -5.37 7.47
N VAL A 42 -9.80 -4.29 8.19
CA VAL A 42 -10.86 -4.27 9.21
C VAL A 42 -12.22 -4.60 8.60
N GLY A 43 -12.55 -4.02 7.45
CA GLY A 43 -13.80 -4.25 6.72
C GLY A 43 -13.95 -5.70 6.25
N GLN A 44 -12.86 -6.34 5.79
CA GLN A 44 -12.88 -7.76 5.40
C GLN A 44 -13.05 -8.72 6.58
N VAL A 45 -12.45 -8.41 7.74
CA VAL A 45 -12.53 -9.28 8.93
C VAL A 45 -13.84 -9.10 9.69
N TYR A 46 -14.27 -7.84 9.90
CA TYR A 46 -15.36 -7.52 10.82
C TYR A 46 -16.62 -6.98 10.14
N GLY A 47 -16.58 -6.68 8.83
CA GLY A 47 -17.71 -6.20 8.06
C GLY A 47 -18.70 -7.30 7.65
N ASN A 48 -19.75 -6.90 6.94
CA ASN A 48 -20.72 -7.85 6.39
C ASN A 48 -20.20 -8.54 5.11
N LYS A 49 -20.92 -9.56 4.62
CA LYS A 49 -20.54 -10.32 3.42
C LYS A 49 -20.40 -9.45 2.17
N TYR A 50 -21.25 -8.43 2.02
CA TYR A 50 -21.23 -7.53 0.86
C TYR A 50 -19.97 -6.66 0.84
N LEU A 51 -19.66 -6.01 1.97
CA LEU A 51 -18.45 -5.19 2.12
C LEU A 51 -17.19 -6.04 1.93
N SER A 52 -17.13 -7.21 2.57
CA SER A 52 -16.00 -8.12 2.41
C SER A 52 -15.84 -8.59 0.95
N GLY A 53 -16.95 -8.85 0.26
CA GLY A 53 -16.97 -9.19 -1.17
C GLY A 53 -16.43 -8.06 -2.07
N LEU A 54 -16.87 -6.81 -1.86
CA LEU A 54 -16.39 -5.65 -2.62
C LEU A 54 -14.89 -5.40 -2.42
N ILE A 55 -14.41 -5.49 -1.17
CA ILE A 55 -12.97 -5.35 -0.88
C ILE A 55 -12.20 -6.52 -1.51
N SER A 56 -12.76 -7.74 -1.49
CA SER A 56 -12.13 -8.90 -2.13
C SER A 56 -12.01 -8.74 -3.65
N LEU A 57 -13.01 -8.15 -4.31
CA LEU A 57 -12.96 -7.83 -5.73
C LEU A 57 -11.86 -6.80 -6.04
N TYR A 58 -11.75 -5.74 -5.24
CA TYR A 58 -10.66 -4.78 -5.35
C TYR A 58 -9.29 -5.46 -5.22
N VAL A 59 -9.13 -6.29 -4.18
CA VAL A 59 -7.88 -6.99 -3.91
C VAL A 59 -7.52 -7.93 -5.04
N TRP A 60 -8.50 -8.68 -5.57
CA TRP A 60 -8.32 -9.56 -6.72
C TRP A 60 -7.83 -8.79 -7.95
N PHE A 61 -8.44 -7.66 -8.27
CA PHE A 61 -8.06 -6.83 -9.42
C PHE A 61 -6.63 -6.28 -9.29
N PHE A 62 -6.31 -5.60 -8.19
CA PHE A 62 -5.02 -4.92 -8.03
C PHE A 62 -3.84 -5.87 -7.78
N ARG A 63 -4.08 -7.07 -7.25
CA ARG A 63 -3.05 -8.11 -7.10
C ARG A 63 -2.94 -9.03 -8.31
N GLY A 64 -3.96 -9.05 -9.18
CA GLY A 64 -4.01 -9.90 -10.37
C GLY A 64 -3.37 -9.28 -11.61
N LEU A 65 -3.18 -7.96 -11.64
CA LEU A 65 -2.63 -7.25 -12.80
C LEU A 65 -1.15 -6.88 -12.60
N PRO A 66 -0.32 -6.96 -13.67
CA PRO A 66 1.03 -6.42 -13.64
C PRO A 66 1.05 -4.92 -13.35
N VAL A 67 2.04 -4.44 -12.60
CA VAL A 67 2.19 -3.01 -12.24
C VAL A 67 2.24 -2.12 -13.48
N LEU A 68 2.96 -2.55 -14.53
CA LEU A 68 3.03 -1.82 -15.79
C LEU A 68 1.66 -1.66 -16.44
N VAL A 69 0.86 -2.73 -16.48
CA VAL A 69 -0.50 -2.69 -17.03
C VAL A 69 -1.38 -1.73 -16.24
N LEU A 70 -1.28 -1.72 -14.90
CA LEU A 70 -2.00 -0.76 -14.06
C LEU A 70 -1.58 0.68 -14.35
N LEU A 71 -0.28 0.96 -14.48
CA LEU A 71 0.22 2.29 -14.80
C LEU A 71 -0.34 2.79 -16.14
N PHE A 72 -0.30 1.97 -17.18
CA PHE A 72 -0.85 2.32 -18.49
C PHE A 72 -2.37 2.49 -18.45
N LEU A 73 -3.09 1.54 -17.85
CA LEU A 73 -4.55 1.56 -17.76
C LEU A 73 -5.05 2.82 -17.04
N PHE A 74 -4.40 3.21 -15.94
CA PHE A 74 -4.81 4.37 -15.19
C PHE A 74 -4.36 5.67 -15.84
N TYR A 75 -3.10 5.77 -16.27
CA TYR A 75 -2.56 7.02 -16.80
C TYR A 75 -3.15 7.37 -18.17
N PHE A 76 -3.10 6.44 -19.12
CA PHE A 76 -3.60 6.67 -20.48
C PHE A 76 -5.09 6.36 -20.66
N GLY A 77 -5.64 5.49 -19.81
CA GLY A 77 -7.07 5.13 -19.85
C GLY A 77 -7.89 5.98 -18.90
N LEU A 78 -7.92 5.63 -17.61
CA LEU A 78 -8.86 6.18 -16.64
C LEU A 78 -8.70 7.70 -16.42
N PHE A 79 -7.49 8.18 -16.16
CA PHE A 79 -7.24 9.60 -15.88
C PHE A 79 -7.51 10.45 -17.12
N SER A 80 -7.09 9.99 -18.30
CA SER A 80 -7.39 10.63 -19.58
C SER A 80 -8.90 10.70 -19.86
N LEU A 81 -9.63 9.59 -19.67
CA LEU A 81 -11.08 9.53 -19.86
C LEU A 81 -11.83 10.49 -18.91
N LEU A 82 -11.34 10.65 -17.68
CA LEU A 82 -11.89 11.56 -16.69
C LEU A 82 -11.43 13.03 -16.88
N GLY A 83 -10.57 13.32 -17.87
CA GLY A 83 -9.99 14.65 -18.08
C GLY A 83 -9.00 15.08 -16.99
N LEU A 84 -8.47 14.14 -16.22
CA LEU A 84 -7.52 14.39 -15.13
C LEU A 84 -6.09 14.46 -15.69
N ASN A 85 -5.59 15.68 -15.87
CA ASN A 85 -4.20 15.90 -16.28
C ASN A 85 -3.27 15.91 -15.05
N LEU A 86 -2.99 14.73 -14.52
CA LEU A 86 -2.14 14.57 -13.33
C LEU A 86 -0.65 14.56 -13.72
N PRO A 87 0.22 15.25 -12.96
CA PRO A 87 1.66 15.08 -13.10
C PRO A 87 2.05 13.61 -12.95
N ALA A 88 3.00 13.14 -13.75
CA ALA A 88 3.45 11.74 -13.76
C ALA A 88 3.80 11.21 -12.36
N PHE A 89 4.45 12.03 -11.54
CA PHE A 89 4.78 11.71 -10.15
C PHE A 89 3.53 11.42 -9.29
N THR A 90 2.49 12.25 -9.40
CA THR A 90 1.23 12.08 -8.67
C THR A 90 0.46 10.86 -9.19
N ALA A 91 0.42 10.67 -10.51
CA ALA A 91 -0.21 9.49 -11.11
C ALA A 91 0.48 8.20 -10.65
N ALA A 92 1.81 8.17 -10.60
CA ALA A 92 2.58 7.06 -10.10
C ALA A 92 2.26 6.74 -8.63
N ILE A 93 2.22 7.76 -7.76
CA ILE A 93 1.82 7.59 -6.34
C ILE A 93 0.42 6.98 -6.23
N LEU A 94 -0.55 7.47 -7.01
CA LEU A 94 -1.92 6.96 -6.95
C LEU A 94 -2.00 5.50 -7.40
N VAL A 95 -1.44 5.17 -8.56
CA VAL A 95 -1.53 3.81 -9.10
C VAL A 95 -0.78 2.81 -8.23
N LEU A 96 0.48 3.13 -7.86
CA LEU A 96 1.27 2.28 -7.00
C LEU A 96 0.69 2.19 -5.59
N GLY A 97 0.13 3.28 -5.07
CA GLY A 97 -0.50 3.31 -3.76
C GLY A 97 -1.79 2.49 -3.72
N LEU A 98 -2.63 2.54 -4.76
CA LEU A 98 -3.82 1.70 -4.87
C LEU A 98 -3.45 0.21 -4.96
N ARG A 99 -2.42 -0.11 -5.74
CA ARG A 99 -1.87 -1.47 -5.79
C ARG A 99 -1.33 -1.88 -4.42
N SER A 100 -0.52 -1.05 -3.78
CA SER A 100 0.03 -1.33 -2.44
C SER A 100 -1.07 -1.47 -1.39
N ALA A 101 -2.15 -0.69 -1.45
CA ALA A 101 -3.30 -0.83 -0.57
C ALA A 101 -3.89 -2.25 -0.60
N ALA A 102 -3.94 -2.87 -1.78
CA ALA A 102 -4.42 -4.25 -1.91
C ALA A 102 -3.50 -5.25 -1.19
N TYR A 103 -2.18 -5.11 -1.33
CA TYR A 103 -1.21 -5.97 -0.65
C TYR A 103 -1.19 -5.72 0.87
N GLN A 104 -1.10 -4.45 1.27
CA GLN A 104 -1.14 -4.04 2.68
C GLN A 104 -2.42 -4.50 3.38
N SER A 105 -3.59 -4.42 2.71
CA SER A 105 -4.84 -4.92 3.28
C SER A 105 -4.77 -6.42 3.65
N GLN A 106 -4.08 -7.24 2.85
CA GLN A 106 -3.96 -8.67 3.11
C GLN A 106 -2.92 -8.97 4.19
N ILE A 107 -1.85 -8.16 4.26
CA ILE A 107 -0.88 -8.22 5.36
C ILE A 107 -1.60 -7.91 6.69
N PHE A 108 -2.29 -6.77 6.77
CA PHE A 108 -3.00 -6.37 7.99
C PHE A 108 -4.14 -7.33 8.34
N ARG A 109 -4.88 -7.84 7.34
CA ARG A 109 -5.92 -8.85 7.56
C ARG A 109 -5.32 -10.12 8.16
N GLY A 110 -4.21 -10.63 7.60
CA GLY A 110 -3.50 -11.79 8.15
C GLY A 110 -3.06 -11.56 9.59
N SER A 111 -2.55 -10.36 9.91
CA SER A 111 -2.17 -10.00 11.27
C SER A 111 -3.36 -9.91 12.23
N ILE A 112 -4.50 -9.34 11.80
CA ILE A 112 -5.72 -9.31 12.60
C ILE A 112 -6.20 -10.74 12.89
N GLN A 113 -6.21 -11.61 11.87
CA GLN A 113 -6.67 -13.00 12.00
C GLN A 113 -5.71 -13.87 12.83
N SER A 114 -4.45 -13.48 12.97
CA SER A 114 -3.48 -14.18 13.83
C SER A 114 -3.72 -13.95 15.33
N LEU A 115 -4.51 -12.93 15.69
CA LEU A 115 -4.90 -12.67 17.06
C LEU A 115 -5.99 -13.66 17.49
N GLY A 116 -5.88 -14.21 18.70
CA GLY A 116 -6.89 -15.11 19.24
C GLY A 116 -8.24 -14.40 19.45
N GLU A 117 -9.34 -15.09 19.12
CA GLU A 117 -10.71 -14.56 19.23
C GLU A 117 -11.07 -14.09 20.66
N GLY A 118 -10.40 -14.64 21.68
CA GLY A 118 -10.56 -14.27 23.08
C GLY A 118 -10.36 -12.78 23.37
N GLN A 119 -9.53 -12.06 22.60
CA GLN A 119 -9.35 -10.62 22.76
C GLN A 119 -10.65 -9.84 22.48
N MET A 120 -11.35 -10.19 21.39
CA MET A 120 -12.63 -9.59 21.05
C MET A 120 -13.70 -9.97 22.08
N LEU A 121 -13.75 -11.24 22.48
CA LEU A 121 -14.73 -11.72 23.46
C LEU A 121 -14.54 -11.03 24.82
N ALA A 122 -13.31 -10.95 25.33
CA ALA A 122 -13.01 -10.28 26.59
C ALA A 122 -13.40 -8.79 26.56
N ALA A 123 -13.05 -8.07 25.49
CA ALA A 123 -13.43 -6.67 25.33
C ALA A 123 -14.95 -6.47 25.35
N ARG A 124 -15.68 -7.33 24.63
CA ARG A 124 -17.16 -7.29 24.59
C ARG A 124 -17.78 -7.63 25.94
N SER A 125 -17.22 -8.57 26.69
CA SER A 125 -17.66 -8.91 28.05
C SER A 125 -17.46 -7.80 29.06
N LEU A 126 -16.46 -6.92 28.84
CA LEU A 126 -16.25 -5.70 29.63
C LEU A 126 -17.14 -4.53 29.18
N GLY A 127 -18.09 -4.75 28.27
CA GLY A 127 -19.07 -3.75 27.84
C GLY A 127 -18.63 -2.88 26.66
N MET A 128 -17.43 -3.08 26.09
CA MET A 128 -16.97 -2.30 24.94
C MET A 128 -17.82 -2.58 23.70
N LYS A 129 -18.07 -1.56 22.87
CA LYS A 129 -18.61 -1.72 21.52
C LYS A 129 -17.62 -2.48 20.63
N LYS A 130 -18.10 -3.19 19.61
CA LYS A 130 -17.23 -3.91 18.65
C LYS A 130 -16.20 -2.96 18.02
N SER A 131 -16.60 -1.74 17.67
CA SER A 131 -15.72 -0.71 17.12
C SER A 131 -14.64 -0.26 18.11
N GLU A 132 -14.99 -0.11 19.39
CA GLU A 132 -14.04 0.25 20.46
C GLU A 132 -13.03 -0.88 20.67
N ALA A 133 -13.49 -2.13 20.72
CA ALA A 133 -12.60 -3.30 20.83
C ALA A 133 -11.63 -3.37 19.64
N ILE A 134 -12.12 -3.14 18.41
CA ILE A 134 -11.28 -3.10 17.22
C ILE A 134 -10.24 -1.98 17.34
N LEU A 135 -10.67 -0.75 17.63
CA LEU A 135 -9.79 0.43 17.59
C LEU A 135 -8.75 0.44 18.72
N TYR A 136 -9.14 0.07 19.94
CA TYR A 136 -8.30 0.23 21.13
C TYR A 136 -7.53 -1.03 21.54
N ILE A 137 -7.99 -2.22 21.13
CA ILE A 137 -7.36 -3.49 21.53
C ILE A 137 -6.76 -4.19 20.31
N ILE A 138 -7.56 -4.48 19.29
CA ILE A 138 -7.15 -5.37 18.20
C ILE A 138 -6.20 -4.67 17.24
N LEU A 139 -6.57 -3.48 16.75
CA LEU A 139 -5.83 -2.79 15.71
C LEU A 139 -4.40 -2.43 16.13
N PRO A 140 -4.12 -1.89 17.34
CA PRO A 140 -2.75 -1.60 17.77
C PRO A 140 -1.87 -2.86 17.83
N GLN A 141 -2.44 -3.99 18.26
CA GLN A 141 -1.73 -5.27 18.30
C GLN A 141 -1.47 -5.82 16.90
N ALA A 142 -2.50 -5.83 16.04
CA ALA A 142 -2.39 -6.32 14.67
C ALA A 142 -1.38 -5.49 13.86
N LEU A 143 -1.38 -4.16 14.00
CA LEU A 143 -0.42 -3.28 13.33
C LEU A 143 1.01 -3.58 13.79
N ARG A 144 1.24 -3.84 15.08
CA ARG A 144 2.56 -4.26 15.57
C ARG A 144 3.00 -5.60 14.97
N ILE A 145 2.10 -6.59 14.93
CA ILE A 145 2.38 -7.91 14.32
C ILE A 145 2.68 -7.79 12.82
N SER A 146 2.06 -6.82 12.14
CA SER A 146 2.21 -6.64 10.69
C SER A 146 3.55 -6.05 10.25
N ILE A 147 4.35 -5.46 11.17
CA ILE A 147 5.59 -4.74 10.85
C ILE A 147 6.55 -5.54 9.95
N PRO A 148 6.83 -6.84 10.19
CA PRO A 148 7.71 -7.60 9.32
C PRO A 148 7.16 -7.77 7.90
N GLY A 149 5.86 -8.07 7.76
CA GLY A 149 5.21 -8.20 6.45
C GLY A 149 5.12 -6.86 5.72
N TRP A 150 4.82 -5.79 6.45
CA TRP A 150 4.75 -4.43 5.91
C TRP A 150 6.11 -3.90 5.45
N SER A 151 7.19 -4.25 6.16
CA SER A 151 8.56 -3.95 5.75
C SER A 151 8.95 -4.63 4.43
N ASN A 152 8.43 -5.83 4.17
CA ASN A 152 8.65 -6.50 2.89
C ASN A 152 7.91 -5.80 1.74
N GLU A 153 6.69 -5.31 1.98
CA GLU A 153 5.95 -4.51 1.00
C GLU A 153 6.71 -3.25 0.59
N TYR A 154 7.35 -2.55 1.55
CA TYR A 154 8.26 -1.44 1.23
C TYR A 154 9.36 -1.85 0.25
N ALA A 155 10.05 -2.96 0.51
CA ALA A 155 11.16 -3.42 -0.33
C ALA A 155 10.70 -3.79 -1.75
N ILE A 156 9.48 -4.33 -1.89
CA ILE A 156 8.86 -4.60 -3.18
C ILE A 156 8.53 -3.29 -3.90
N LEU A 157 7.84 -2.37 -3.22
CA LEU A 157 7.41 -1.10 -3.80
C LEU A 157 8.58 -0.22 -4.23
N LEU A 158 9.67 -0.23 -3.47
CA LEU A 158 10.91 0.45 -3.83
C LEU A 158 11.44 -0.03 -5.18
N LYS A 159 11.44 -1.33 -5.43
CA LYS A 159 11.86 -1.89 -6.73
C LYS A 159 10.85 -1.60 -7.83
N ASP A 160 9.56 -1.74 -7.54
CA ASP A 160 8.49 -1.48 -8.52
C ASP A 160 8.45 0.00 -8.94
N SER A 161 8.88 0.93 -8.07
CA SER A 161 8.91 2.36 -8.39
C SER A 161 9.76 2.71 -9.61
N ALA A 162 10.80 1.92 -9.90
CA ALA A 162 11.65 2.14 -11.07
C ALA A 162 10.87 2.04 -12.40
N ILE A 163 9.83 1.20 -12.44
CA ILE A 163 8.99 0.99 -13.63
C ILE A 163 8.23 2.27 -14.00
N THR A 164 8.00 3.18 -13.06
CA THR A 164 7.28 4.44 -13.31
C THR A 164 8.08 5.44 -14.15
N TYR A 165 9.38 5.18 -14.35
CA TYR A 165 10.30 5.99 -15.15
C TYR A 165 10.85 5.23 -16.38
N ALA A 166 10.27 4.06 -16.68
CA ALA A 166 10.67 3.22 -17.82
C ALA A 166 9.96 3.62 -19.12
#